data_AF-A0A131ZVB8-F1
#
_entry.id   AF-A0A131ZVB8-F1
#
_cell.length_a   1.000
_cell.length_b   1.000
_cell.length_c   1.000
_cell.angle_alpha   90.00
_cell.angle_beta   90.00
_cell.angle_gamma   90.00
#
_symmetry.space_group_name_H-M   'P 1'
#
loop_
_entity.id
_entity.type
_entity.pdbx_description
1 polymer ?
#
loop_
_entity_poly.entity_id
_entity_poly.type
_entity_poly.pdbx_seq_one_letter_code
_entity_poly.pdbx_strand_id
1 'polypeptide(L)' 'MDSLREQIMINQFVVAAGCAHDQARQLLQAAHWQFETALSIFLQDSPIVNGSNHFHHTHHHHQVKKFII' A
#
# COMPACT_ATOMS: atom_id res chain seq x y z
N MET A 1 12.00 22.25 -2.93
CA MET A 1 12.35 21.40 -4.11
C MET A 1 11.76 19.99 -3.96
N ASP A 2 10.98 19.75 -2.91
CA ASP A 2 10.42 18.48 -2.50
C ASP A 2 9.21 18.06 -3.37
N SER A 3 8.55 19.03 -4.00
CA SER A 3 7.41 18.81 -4.90
C SER A 3 7.77 18.00 -6.15
N LEU A 4 8.98 18.14 -6.70
CA LEU A 4 9.39 17.37 -7.88
C LEU A 4 9.59 15.89 -7.53
N ARG A 5 10.20 15.59 -6.37
CA ARG A 5 10.36 14.21 -5.91
C ARG A 5 9.00 13.56 -5.68
N GLU A 6 8.10 14.25 -5.01
CA GLU A 6 6.72 13.78 -4.79
C GLU A 6 5.98 13.54 -6.11
N GLN A 7 6.07 14.48 -7.05
CA GLN A 7 5.45 14.37 -8.38
C GLN A 7 6.02 13.20 -9.17
N ILE A 8 7.34 13.01 -9.19
CA ILE A 8 7.99 11.87 -9.83
C ILE A 8 7.51 10.58 -9.17
N MET A 9 7.48 10.51 -7.85
CA MET A 9 7.03 9.29 -7.16
C MET A 9 5.58 8.95 -7.47
N ILE A 10 4.69 9.93 -7.51
CA ILE A 10 3.28 9.74 -7.91
C ILE A 10 3.22 9.23 -9.35
N ASN A 11 3.91 9.88 -10.28
CA ASN A 11 3.89 9.49 -11.69
C ASN A 11 4.47 8.08 -11.89
N GLN A 12 5.58 7.76 -11.23
CA GLN A 12 6.17 6.43 -11.25
C GLN A 12 5.23 5.38 -10.68
N PHE A 13 4.47 5.72 -9.63
CA PHE A 13 3.51 4.81 -9.03
C PHE A 13 2.33 4.57 -9.97
N VAL A 14 1.78 5.63 -10.56
CA VAL A 14 0.70 5.55 -11.56
C VAL A 14 1.12 4.68 -12.75
N VAL A 15 2.34 4.85 -13.27
CA VAL A 15 2.84 4.05 -14.40
C VAL A 15 3.06 2.58 -14.00
N ALA A 16 3.58 2.32 -12.79
CA ALA A 16 3.85 0.97 -12.33
C ALA A 16 2.59 0.19 -11.91
N ALA A 17 1.69 0.84 -11.18
CA ALA A 17 0.48 0.27 -10.61
C ALA A 17 -0.75 0.40 -11.52
N GLY A 18 -0.72 1.29 -12.50
CA GLY A 18 -1.85 1.58 -13.39
C GLY A 18 -3.03 2.26 -12.68
N CYS A 19 -2.82 2.90 -11.52
CA CYS A 19 -3.88 3.53 -10.74
C CYS A 19 -4.01 5.03 -11.01
N ALA A 20 -5.09 5.66 -10.53
CA ALA A 20 -5.26 7.11 -10.65
C ALA A 20 -4.20 7.89 -9.84
N HIS A 21 -3.87 9.10 -10.28
CA HIS A 21 -2.88 9.98 -9.64
C HIS A 21 -3.24 10.30 -8.18
N ASP A 22 -4.51 10.59 -7.89
CA ASP A 22 -4.97 10.85 -6.52
C ASP A 22 -4.80 9.64 -5.61
N GLN A 23 -5.10 8.44 -6.12
CA GLN A 23 -4.93 7.19 -5.38
C GLN A 23 -3.44 6.90 -5.11
N ALA A 24 -2.59 7.08 -6.12
CA ALA A 24 -1.13 6.96 -5.97
C ALA A 24 -0.61 7.93 -4.90
N ARG A 25 -1.09 9.18 -4.89
CA ARG A 25 -0.72 10.17 -3.87
C ARG A 25 -1.14 9.74 -2.48
N GLN A 26 -2.37 9.27 -2.29
CA GLN A 26 -2.88 8.83 -0.99
C GLN A 26 -2.05 7.66 -0.44
N LEU A 27 -1.74 6.68 -1.28
CA LEU A 27 -0.93 5.51 -0.91
C LEU A 27 0.51 5.90 -0.56
N LEU A 28 1.13 6.76 -1.39
CA LEU A 28 2.46 7.27 -1.10
C LEU A 28 2.48 8.10 0.19
N GLN A 29 1.48 8.95 0.43
CA GLN A 29 1.37 9.71 1.68
C GLN A 29 1.19 8.80 2.90
N ALA A 30 0.31 7.79 2.81
CA ALA A 30 0.10 6.82 3.88
C ALA A 30 1.37 6.00 4.17
N ALA A 31 2.17 5.74 3.14
CA ALA A 31 3.46 5.07 3.23
C ALA A 31 4.63 6.02 3.54
N HIS A 32 4.41 7.27 3.95
CA HIS A 32 5.47 8.26 4.21
C HIS A 32 6.44 8.44 3.03
N TRP A 33 5.89 8.44 1.82
CA TRP A 33 6.61 8.51 0.54
C TRP A 33 7.64 7.39 0.37
N GLN A 34 7.37 6.20 0.93
CA GLN A 34 8.14 4.98 0.66
C GLN A 34 7.49 4.23 -0.52
N PHE A 35 8.15 4.25 -1.68
CA PHE A 35 7.60 3.68 -2.92
C PHE A 35 7.32 2.17 -2.81
N GLU A 36 8.30 1.39 -2.35
CA GLU A 36 8.17 -0.07 -2.21
C GLU A 36 7.08 -0.45 -1.22
N THR A 37 6.96 0.28 -0.10
CA THR A 37 5.90 0.07 0.90
C THR A 37 4.52 0.37 0.32
N ALA A 38 4.36 1.51 -0.36
CA ALA A 38 3.10 1.85 -1.02
C ALA A 38 2.70 0.81 -2.08
N LEU A 39 3.67 0.30 -2.84
CA LEU A 39 3.42 -0.68 -3.90
C LEU A 39 3.03 -2.02 -3.28
N SER A 40 3.72 -2.44 -2.22
CA SER A 40 3.38 -3.64 -1.48
C SER A 40 1.97 -3.57 -0.87
N ILE A 41 1.57 -2.43 -0.30
CA ILE A 41 0.20 -2.24 0.23
C ILE A 41 -0.82 -2.33 -0.91
N PHE A 42 -0.59 -1.62 -2.03
CA PHE A 42 -1.49 -1.63 -3.18
C PHE A 42 -1.66 -3.04 -3.78
N LEU A 43 -0.57 -3.80 -3.90
CA LEU A 43 -0.60 -5.15 -4.44
C LEU A 43 -1.21 -6.17 -3.46
N GLN A 44 -1.06 -5.96 -2.15
CA GLN A 44 -1.72 -6.80 -1.11
C GLN A 44 -3.23 -6.59 -1.06
N ASP A 45 -3.71 -5.39 -1.38
CA ASP A 45 -5.15 -5.10 -1.46
C ASP A 45 -5.79 -5.68 -2.74
N SER A 46 -4.99 -5.98 -3.76
CA SER A 46 -5.44 -6.76 -4.92
C SER A 46 -5.60 -8.22 -4.48
N PRO A 47 -6.81 -8.81 -4.55
CA PRO A 47 -7.05 -10.16 -4.06
C PRO A 47 -6.46 -11.19 -5.02
N ILE A 48 -5.14 -11.36 -4.99
CA ILE A 48 -4.50 -12.55 -5.53
C ILE A 48 -4.81 -13.68 -4.55
N VAL A 49 -5.96 -14.32 -4.75
CA VAL A 49 -6.27 -15.61 -4.12
C VAL A 49 -5.26 -16.63 -4.63
N ASN A 50 -4.20 -16.83 -3.87
CA ASN A 50 -3.30 -17.97 -3.98
C ASN A 50 -2.61 -18.11 -2.62
N GLY A 51 -2.89 -19.07 -1.76
CA GLY A 51 -3.62 -20.31 -1.87
C GLY A 51 -3.06 -21.20 -0.75
N SER A 52 -3.95 -21.91 -0.08
CA SER A 52 -3.68 -23.16 0.63
C SER A 52 -3.15 -23.12 2.07
N ASN A 53 -4.04 -23.56 2.96
CA ASN A 53 -3.80 -24.25 4.23
C ASN A 53 -3.28 -23.46 5.44
N HIS A 54 -4.21 -23.06 6.32
CA HIS A 54 -4.27 -23.71 7.63
C HIS A 54 -5.69 -23.65 8.24
N PHE A 55 -6.32 -24.82 8.35
CA PHE A 55 -7.45 -25.06 9.24
C PHE A 55 -6.95 -25.07 10.69
N HIS A 56 -7.17 -23.99 11.46
CA HIS A 56 -7.73 -24.06 12.83
C HIS A 56 -7.83 -22.67 13.48
N HIS A 57 -9.09 -22.26 13.71
CA HIS A 57 -9.61 -21.69 14.96
C HIS A 57 -9.09 -20.32 15.46
N THR A 58 -9.95 -19.32 15.21
CA THR A 58 -10.43 -18.29 16.17
C THR A 58 -9.45 -17.25 16.73
N HIS A 59 -9.69 -16.02 16.24
CA HIS A 59 -9.73 -14.77 16.99
C HIS A 59 -8.40 -14.20 17.53
N HIS A 60 -7.62 -13.52 16.68
CA HIS A 60 -6.65 -12.49 17.13
C HIS A 60 -6.36 -11.43 16.04
N HIS A 61 -7.41 -10.76 15.57
CA HIS A 61 -7.35 -9.56 14.71
C HIS A 61 -6.87 -8.33 15.51
N HIS A 62 -5.63 -8.35 16.02
CA HIS A 62 -5.06 -7.25 16.82
C HIS A 62 -3.83 -6.56 16.20
N GLN A 63 -3.24 -7.05 15.11
CA GLN A 63 -1.88 -6.60 14.76
C GLN A 63 -1.75 -5.40 13.82
N VAL A 64 -2.82 -4.68 13.46
CA VAL A 64 -2.69 -3.48 12.59
C VAL A 64 -3.54 -2.27 12.98
N LYS A 65 -4.28 -2.29 14.10
CA LYS A 65 -5.13 -1.14 14.50
C LYS A 65 -4.56 -0.21 15.57
N LYS A 66 -3.29 -0.32 15.94
CA LYS A 66 -2.65 0.60 16.88
C LYS A 66 -1.27 1.06 16.40
N PHE A 67 -1.26 1.81 15.30
CA PHE A 67 -0.36 2.96 15.27
C PHE A 67 -1.15 4.10 15.91
N ILE A 68 -0.70 4.51 17.10
CA ILE A 68 -1.08 5.74 17.81
C ILE A 68 -2.37 5.62 18.64
N ILE A 69 -2.19 5.89 19.96
CA ILE A 69 -3.13 6.10 21.09
C ILE A 69 -3.73 4.85 21.77
#